data_AF-A0A1G2YCH8-F1
#
_entry.id   AF-A0A1G2YCH8-F1
#
_cell.length_a   1.000
_cell.length_b   1.000
_cell.length_c   1.000
_cell.angle_alpha   90.00
_cell.angle_beta   90.00
_cell.angle_gamma   90.00
#
_symmetry.space_group_name_H-M   'P 1'
#
loop_
_entity.id
_entity.type
_entity.pdbx_description
1 polymer ?
#
loop_
_entity_poly.entity_id
_entity_poly.type
_entity_poly.pdbx_seq_one_letter_code
_entity_poly.pdbx_strand_id
1 'polypeptide(L)'
;RTVKTVLLPMGCTEQHGYHLPLSTDTLTAEYVAHNVAQKAGCIVVPAIPYTFSGGELPGTVNVTSQVLGLYVREICRSYAEMGFKRIVLILGHGGSENLRDIQESLKMFLRLEKAYSKLVIEVVGIWSMSPTWQKSMQEHNYHADIIETSMILCIKPELVRKKYVLDKPAVHRELITDPDKYQVSDDATSTKGLLDGCCRIPHISQRPDMKVGVMGDPKGASAKIGEAVLNEIVSNLVKHLKK
;
A
#
# COMPACT_ATOMS: atom_id res chain seq x y z
N ARG A 1 -28.76 15.09 5.21
CA ARG A 1 -27.36 15.53 5.04
C ARG A 1 -26.79 14.80 3.83
N THR A 2 -26.44 15.47 2.75
CA THR A 2 -25.92 14.79 1.55
C THR A 2 -24.43 14.52 1.74
N VAL A 3 -24.04 13.25 1.85
CA VAL A 3 -22.61 12.87 1.93
C VAL A 3 -21.92 13.25 0.62
N LYS A 4 -20.75 13.89 0.70
CA LYS A 4 -20.00 14.39 -0.47
C LYS A 4 -18.62 13.75 -0.64
N THR A 5 -18.17 12.99 0.36
CA THR A 5 -16.86 12.34 0.39
C THR A 5 -17.03 10.83 0.34
N VAL A 6 -16.29 10.20 -0.56
CA VAL A 6 -16.16 8.75 -0.66
C VAL A 6 -14.73 8.33 -0.35
N LEU A 7 -14.59 7.23 0.38
CA LEU A 7 -13.32 6.57 0.68
C LEU A 7 -13.25 5.28 -0.13
N LEU A 8 -12.20 5.14 -0.95
CA LEU A 8 -11.92 3.95 -1.76
C LEU A 8 -10.72 3.20 -1.15
N PRO A 9 -10.94 2.11 -0.39
CA PRO A 9 -9.85 1.29 0.12
C PRO A 9 -9.15 0.56 -1.03
N MET A 10 -7.82 0.52 -0.97
CA MET A 10 -6.99 -0.18 -1.95
C MET A 10 -5.88 -0.92 -1.20
N GLY A 11 -5.85 -2.24 -1.31
CA GLY A 11 -4.78 -3.06 -0.77
C GLY A 11 -3.96 -3.71 -1.87
N CYS A 12 -3.35 -4.84 -1.56
CA CYS A 12 -2.72 -5.75 -2.49
C CYS A 12 -3.00 -7.19 -2.04
N THR A 13 -2.95 -8.13 -2.97
CA THR A 13 -2.94 -9.56 -2.67
C THR A 13 -1.49 -10.01 -2.81
N GLU A 14 -0.81 -10.14 -1.68
CA GLU A 14 0.64 -10.23 -1.61
C GLU A 14 1.10 -11.18 -0.51
N GLN A 15 2.17 -11.92 -0.78
CA GLN A 15 2.93 -12.65 0.24
C GLN A 15 3.22 -11.75 1.45
N HIS A 16 2.98 -12.21 2.68
CA HIS A 16 3.37 -11.47 3.89
C HIS A 16 4.05 -12.43 4.87
N GLY A 17 5.10 -13.10 4.38
CA GLY A 17 5.64 -14.26 5.08
C GLY A 17 4.61 -15.39 5.22
N TYR A 18 4.92 -16.36 6.08
CA TYR A 18 4.02 -17.50 6.29
C TYR A 18 3.05 -17.30 7.46
N HIS A 19 3.14 -16.18 8.16
CA HIS A 19 2.34 -15.89 9.35
C HIS A 19 1.16 -14.97 9.11
N LEU A 20 1.18 -14.12 8.07
CA LEU A 20 0.08 -13.22 7.74
C LEU A 20 -0.72 -13.70 6.52
N PRO A 21 -2.00 -13.28 6.40
CA PRO A 21 -2.81 -13.57 5.23
C PRO A 21 -2.37 -12.75 4.03
N LEU A 22 -2.65 -13.26 2.82
CA LEU A 22 -2.39 -12.56 1.55
C LEU A 22 -3.17 -11.23 1.42
N SER A 23 -4.20 -11.02 2.26
CA SER A 23 -5.07 -9.85 2.26
C SER A 23 -4.69 -8.79 3.30
N THR A 24 -3.47 -8.83 3.85
CA THR A 24 -3.01 -7.93 4.93
C THR A 24 -3.27 -6.46 4.60
N ASP A 25 -2.86 -6.02 3.42
CA ASP A 25 -3.00 -4.64 2.95
C ASP A 25 -4.47 -4.25 2.81
N THR A 26 -5.29 -5.13 2.21
CA THR A 26 -6.72 -4.87 2.00
C THR A 26 -7.46 -4.78 3.32
N LEU A 27 -7.23 -5.71 4.25
CA LEU A 27 -7.85 -5.70 5.57
C LEU A 27 -7.52 -4.41 6.34
N THR A 28 -6.27 -3.96 6.26
CA THR A 28 -5.82 -2.75 6.94
C THR A 28 -6.43 -1.50 6.30
N ALA A 29 -6.45 -1.40 4.97
CA ALA A 29 -7.07 -0.29 4.25
C ALA A 29 -8.58 -0.20 4.52
N GLU A 30 -9.30 -1.32 4.49
CA GLU A 30 -10.73 -1.38 4.81
C GLU A 30 -11.00 -0.98 6.26
N TYR A 31 -10.23 -1.50 7.22
CA TYR A 31 -10.37 -1.14 8.63
C TYR A 31 -10.24 0.37 8.83
N VAL A 32 -9.19 0.97 8.27
CA VAL A 32 -8.95 2.41 8.37
C VAL A 32 -10.10 3.19 7.73
N ALA A 33 -10.51 2.84 6.51
CA ALA A 33 -11.56 3.54 5.80
C ALA A 33 -12.91 3.51 6.56
N HIS A 34 -13.32 2.34 7.07
CA HIS A 34 -14.56 2.22 7.84
C HIS A 34 -14.54 3.03 9.14
N ASN A 35 -13.43 2.98 9.89
CA ASN A 35 -13.30 3.74 11.14
C ASN A 35 -13.25 5.26 10.91
N VAL A 36 -12.61 5.70 9.82
CA VAL A 36 -12.60 7.12 9.41
C VAL A 36 -14.00 7.57 8.99
N ALA A 37 -14.70 6.78 8.17
CA ALA A 37 -16.03 7.11 7.67
C ALA A 37 -17.05 7.32 8.80
N GLN A 38 -17.01 6.47 9.84
CA GLN A 38 -17.87 6.62 11.03
C GLN A 38 -17.65 7.96 11.76
N LYS A 39 -16.41 8.48 11.80
CA LYS A 39 -16.04 9.70 12.54
C LYS A 39 -16.11 10.98 11.70
N ALA A 40 -15.98 10.86 10.38
CA ALA A 40 -15.94 11.97 9.44
C ALA A 40 -17.24 12.15 8.63
N GLY A 41 -18.15 11.17 8.65
CA GLY A 41 -19.40 11.22 7.89
C GLY A 41 -19.19 11.00 6.38
N CYS A 42 -18.38 10.01 6.02
CA CYS A 42 -18.08 9.62 4.64
C CYS A 42 -18.76 8.29 4.28
N ILE A 43 -18.75 7.94 2.99
CA ILE A 43 -19.14 6.60 2.51
C ILE A 43 -17.87 5.82 2.18
N VAL A 44 -17.82 4.54 2.57
CA VAL A 44 -16.79 3.60 2.12
C VAL A 44 -17.38 2.79 0.98
N VAL A 45 -16.64 2.69 -0.12
CA VAL A 45 -17.00 1.85 -1.27
C VAL A 45 -16.19 0.55 -1.26
N PRO A 46 -16.57 -0.46 -2.05
CA PRO A 46 -15.84 -1.74 -2.08
C PRO A 46 -14.35 -1.55 -2.36
N ALA A 47 -13.52 -2.32 -1.66
CA ALA A 47 -12.08 -2.25 -1.79
C ALA A 47 -11.59 -2.81 -3.13
N ILE A 48 -10.43 -2.33 -3.58
CA ILE A 48 -9.65 -2.95 -4.66
C ILE A 48 -8.60 -3.86 -4.01
N PRO A 49 -8.71 -5.20 -4.15
CA PRO A 49 -7.81 -6.13 -3.48
C PRO A 49 -6.58 -6.51 -4.32
N TYR A 50 -6.57 -6.19 -5.61
CA TYR A 50 -5.47 -6.53 -6.52
C TYR A 50 -4.83 -5.25 -7.06
N THR A 51 -3.56 -5.08 -6.75
CA THR A 51 -2.72 -3.96 -7.22
C THR A 51 -1.35 -4.51 -7.61
N PHE A 52 -0.37 -3.64 -7.83
CA PHE A 52 0.99 -4.08 -8.14
C PHE A 52 1.78 -4.28 -6.84
N SER A 53 2.22 -5.51 -6.54
CA SER A 53 3.13 -5.79 -5.42
C SER A 53 4.60 -5.68 -5.84
N GLY A 54 4.91 -6.06 -7.09
CA GLY A 54 6.29 -6.24 -7.55
C GLY A 54 6.91 -7.59 -7.14
N GLY A 55 6.37 -8.24 -6.09
CA GLY A 55 6.78 -9.57 -5.67
C GLY A 55 6.26 -10.69 -6.58
N GLU A 56 6.97 -11.81 -6.59
CA GLU A 56 6.70 -13.00 -7.42
C GLU A 56 6.49 -14.28 -6.59
N LEU A 57 6.56 -14.21 -5.25
CA LEU A 57 6.30 -15.38 -4.40
C LEU A 57 4.86 -15.91 -4.56
N PRO A 58 4.63 -17.23 -4.39
CA PRO A 58 3.32 -17.84 -4.56
C PRO A 58 2.24 -17.19 -3.69
N GLY A 59 1.10 -16.89 -4.31
CA GLY A 59 -0.04 -16.21 -3.68
C GLY A 59 -0.11 -14.71 -4.00
N THR A 60 1.00 -14.08 -4.39
CA THR A 60 0.97 -12.70 -4.90
C THR A 60 0.30 -12.64 -6.26
N VAL A 61 -0.57 -11.63 -6.46
CA VAL A 61 -1.26 -11.37 -7.73
C VAL A 61 -0.94 -9.94 -8.16
N ASN A 62 -0.19 -9.80 -9.26
CA ASN A 62 0.18 -8.49 -9.79
C ASN A 62 -0.78 -8.03 -10.89
N VAL A 63 -1.39 -6.86 -10.68
CA VAL A 63 -1.97 -6.03 -11.74
C VAL A 63 -1.02 -4.87 -11.97
N THR A 64 -0.57 -4.65 -13.21
CA THR A 64 0.39 -3.58 -13.48
C THR A 64 -0.17 -2.22 -13.06
N SER A 65 0.68 -1.38 -12.48
CA SER A 65 0.28 -0.07 -11.93
C SER A 65 -0.33 0.86 -12.98
N GLN A 66 0.04 0.71 -14.26
CA GLN A 66 -0.57 1.46 -15.36
C GLN A 66 -2.04 1.06 -15.59
N VAL A 67 -2.34 -0.24 -15.60
CA VAL A 67 -3.71 -0.74 -15.70
C VAL A 67 -4.52 -0.27 -14.49
N LEU A 68 -3.92 -0.34 -13.29
CA LEU A 68 -4.55 0.14 -12.07
C LEU A 68 -4.87 1.64 -12.15
N GLY A 69 -3.94 2.48 -12.62
CA GLY A 69 -4.16 3.91 -12.79
C GLY A 69 -5.33 4.22 -13.73
N LEU A 70 -5.46 3.49 -14.85
CA LEU A 70 -6.60 3.63 -15.77
C LEU A 70 -7.91 3.16 -15.13
N TYR A 71 -7.90 2.04 -14.41
CA TYR A 71 -9.08 1.49 -13.74
C TYR A 71 -9.60 2.44 -12.64
N VAL A 72 -8.70 2.93 -11.79
CA VAL A 72 -9.01 3.87 -10.71
C VAL A 72 -9.57 5.19 -11.26
N ARG A 73 -9.08 5.65 -12.41
CA ARG A 73 -9.64 6.82 -13.11
C ARG A 73 -11.12 6.61 -13.44
N GLU A 74 -11.49 5.47 -14.03
CA GLU A 74 -12.89 5.18 -14.39
C GLU A 74 -13.80 5.08 -13.16
N ILE A 75 -13.29 4.53 -12.05
CA ILE A 75 -13.99 4.53 -10.76
C ILE A 75 -14.22 5.96 -10.27
N CYS A 76 -13.18 6.81 -10.29
CA CYS A 76 -13.29 8.19 -9.84
C CYS A 76 -14.28 9.00 -10.68
N ARG A 77 -14.25 8.80 -12.00
CA ARG A 77 -15.22 9.39 -12.94
C ARG A 77 -16.65 9.00 -12.56
N SER A 78 -16.90 7.71 -12.33
CA SER A 78 -18.23 7.19 -11.99
C SER A 78 -18.77 7.83 -10.70
N TYR A 79 -17.95 7.94 -9.65
CA TYR A 79 -18.38 8.61 -8.42
C TYR A 79 -18.58 10.13 -8.59
N ALA A 80 -17.78 10.78 -9.44
CA ALA A 80 -17.98 12.18 -9.75
C ALA A 80 -19.31 12.42 -10.48
N GLU A 81 -19.69 11.54 -11.41
CA GLU A 81 -20.98 11.57 -12.11
C GLU A 81 -22.18 11.34 -11.17
N MET A 82 -22.01 10.51 -10.14
CA MET A 82 -22.99 10.36 -9.05
C MET A 82 -23.07 11.59 -8.11
N GLY A 83 -22.23 12.60 -8.31
CA GLY A 83 -22.29 13.88 -7.60
C GLY A 83 -21.43 13.96 -6.33
N PHE A 84 -20.55 12.98 -6.09
CA PHE A 84 -19.50 13.11 -5.08
C PHE A 84 -18.54 14.24 -5.47
N LYS A 85 -17.95 14.90 -4.47
CA LYS A 85 -17.08 16.07 -4.65
C LYS A 85 -15.67 15.85 -4.14
N ARG A 86 -15.47 14.85 -3.28
CA ARG A 86 -14.19 14.45 -2.73
C ARG A 86 -14.07 12.93 -2.77
N ILE A 87 -12.98 12.42 -3.33
CA ILE A 87 -12.67 10.99 -3.43
C ILE A 87 -11.31 10.80 -2.75
N VAL A 88 -11.25 9.93 -1.76
CA VAL A 88 -10.01 9.67 -1.00
C VAL A 88 -9.65 8.20 -1.15
N LEU A 89 -8.54 7.93 -1.81
CA LEU A 89 -8.00 6.59 -2.00
C LEU A 89 -7.14 6.26 -0.78
N ILE A 90 -7.46 5.16 -0.11
CA ILE A 90 -6.80 4.70 1.11
C ILE A 90 -5.92 3.51 0.74
N LEU A 91 -4.62 3.75 0.56
CA LEU A 91 -3.65 2.74 0.14
C LEU A 91 -3.09 2.02 1.36
N GLY A 92 -3.29 0.70 1.40
CA GLY A 92 -2.73 -0.21 2.40
C GLY A 92 -1.36 -0.78 2.04
N HIS A 93 -0.97 -0.73 0.76
CA HIS A 93 0.28 -1.31 0.25
C HIS A 93 1.36 -0.24 0.02
N GLY A 94 2.59 -0.49 0.49
CA GLY A 94 3.70 0.48 0.50
C GLY A 94 4.41 0.74 -0.83
N GLY A 95 4.19 -0.08 -1.87
CA GLY A 95 4.86 0.03 -3.18
C GLY A 95 4.65 1.38 -3.88
N SER A 96 5.74 1.99 -4.32
CA SER A 96 5.78 3.35 -4.88
C SER A 96 5.09 3.47 -6.24
N GLU A 97 5.06 2.39 -7.00
CA GLU A 97 4.59 2.28 -8.37
C GLU A 97 3.09 2.53 -8.46
N ASN A 98 2.32 1.94 -7.53
CA ASN A 98 0.88 2.20 -7.45
C ASN A 98 0.61 3.67 -7.19
N LEU A 99 1.30 4.27 -6.20
CA LEU A 99 1.12 5.67 -5.85
C LEU A 99 1.43 6.58 -7.04
N ARG A 100 2.58 6.39 -7.68
CA ARG A 100 3.05 7.19 -8.82
C ARG A 100 2.08 7.11 -10.00
N ASP A 101 1.74 5.90 -10.44
CA ASP A 101 0.98 5.73 -11.69
C ASP A 101 -0.50 6.08 -11.50
N ILE A 102 -1.08 5.85 -10.31
CA ILE A 102 -2.41 6.35 -9.96
C ILE A 102 -2.42 7.88 -9.97
N GLN A 103 -1.45 8.52 -9.32
CA GLN A 103 -1.38 9.98 -9.26
C GLN A 103 -1.24 10.60 -10.66
N GLU A 104 -0.36 10.06 -11.50
CA GLU A 104 -0.18 10.58 -12.86
C GLU A 104 -1.43 10.34 -13.74
N SER A 105 -2.08 9.18 -13.63
CA SER A 105 -3.35 8.91 -14.34
C SER A 105 -4.45 9.91 -13.93
N LEU A 106 -4.65 10.13 -12.63
CA LEU A 106 -5.67 11.05 -12.10
C LEU A 106 -5.36 12.51 -12.41
N LYS A 107 -4.08 12.90 -12.40
CA LYS A 107 -3.62 14.23 -12.80
C LYS A 107 -3.90 14.49 -14.27
N MET A 108 -3.66 13.53 -15.16
CA MET A 108 -4.01 13.65 -16.58
C MET A 108 -5.53 13.73 -16.79
N PHE A 109 -6.29 12.91 -16.06
CA PHE A 109 -7.74 12.96 -16.06
C PHE A 109 -8.28 14.35 -15.70
N LEU A 110 -7.90 14.89 -14.54
CA LEU A 110 -8.34 16.22 -14.10
C LEU A 110 -7.84 17.35 -15.02
N ARG A 111 -6.69 17.15 -15.68
CA ARG A 111 -6.15 18.12 -16.65
C ARG A 111 -7.01 18.20 -17.92
N LEU A 112 -7.43 17.07 -18.47
CA LEU A 112 -8.12 16.98 -19.76
C LEU A 112 -9.63 17.14 -19.62
N GLU A 113 -10.23 16.55 -18.59
CA GLU A 113 -11.68 16.49 -18.41
C GLU A 113 -12.19 17.66 -17.56
N LYS A 114 -12.33 18.84 -18.17
CA LYS A 114 -12.67 20.10 -17.48
C LYS A 114 -13.99 20.06 -16.70
N ALA A 115 -14.90 19.15 -17.05
CA ALA A 115 -16.14 18.91 -16.33
C ALA A 115 -15.90 18.55 -14.85
N TYR A 116 -14.75 17.95 -14.52
CA TYR A 116 -14.38 17.55 -13.15
C TYR A 116 -13.40 18.52 -12.48
N SER A 117 -13.25 19.75 -12.97
CA SER A 117 -12.32 20.76 -12.43
C SER A 117 -12.52 21.13 -10.95
N LYS A 118 -13.69 20.82 -10.36
CA LYS A 118 -14.00 21.03 -8.93
C LYS A 118 -13.92 19.74 -8.10
N LEU A 119 -13.62 18.60 -8.71
CA LEU A 119 -13.47 17.33 -8.02
C LEU A 119 -12.14 17.32 -7.27
N VAL A 120 -12.18 16.97 -5.99
CA VAL A 120 -10.98 16.75 -5.18
C VAL A 120 -10.71 15.25 -5.14
N ILE A 121 -9.52 14.83 -5.55
CA ILE A 121 -9.06 13.44 -5.42
C ILE A 121 -7.76 13.43 -4.62
N GLU A 122 -7.71 12.59 -3.60
CA GLU A 122 -6.56 12.44 -2.71
C GLU A 122 -6.12 10.98 -2.67
N VAL A 123 -4.81 10.76 -2.71
CA VAL A 123 -4.22 9.42 -2.67
C VAL A 123 -3.37 9.34 -1.40
N VAL A 124 -3.79 8.53 -0.44
CA VAL A 124 -3.23 8.50 0.91
C VAL A 124 -2.71 7.10 1.24
N GLY A 125 -1.39 6.96 1.37
CA GLY A 125 -0.78 5.79 1.98
C GLY A 125 -0.94 5.82 3.49
N ILE A 126 -1.54 4.78 4.10
CA ILE A 126 -1.86 4.78 5.54
C ILE A 126 -0.63 4.87 6.44
N TRP A 127 0.53 4.37 6.00
CA TRP A 127 1.81 4.49 6.71
C TRP A 127 2.22 5.95 6.92
N SER A 128 1.83 6.87 6.02
CA SER A 128 2.11 8.29 6.15
C SER A 128 1.32 8.98 7.27
N MET A 129 0.30 8.30 7.83
CA MET A 129 -0.61 8.83 8.84
C MET A 129 -0.29 8.35 10.27
N SER A 130 0.75 7.52 10.46
CA SER A 130 1.23 7.11 11.79
C SER A 130 2.72 7.43 11.97
N PRO A 131 3.07 8.36 12.88
CA PRO A 131 4.45 8.59 13.28
C PRO A 131 5.11 7.32 13.85
N THR A 132 4.35 6.47 14.54
CA THR A 132 4.84 5.19 15.08
C THR A 132 5.26 4.24 13.95
N TRP A 133 4.45 4.10 12.90
CA TRP A 133 4.83 3.31 11.72
C TRP A 133 6.05 3.92 11.01
N GLN A 134 6.07 5.23 10.79
CA GLN A 134 7.22 5.92 10.17
C GLN A 134 8.52 5.68 10.92
N LYS A 135 8.48 5.73 12.26
CA LYS A 135 9.63 5.41 13.10
C LYS A 135 10.05 3.94 12.93
N SER A 136 9.11 3.01 12.91
CA SER A 136 9.42 1.59 12.73
C SER A 136 10.10 1.29 11.38
N MET A 137 9.70 1.99 10.30
CA MET A 137 10.39 1.91 9.01
C MET A 137 11.84 2.44 9.06
N GLN A 138 12.09 3.49 9.84
CA GLN A 138 13.45 3.98 10.09
C GLN A 138 14.30 2.96 10.88
N GLU A 139 13.64 2.07 11.62
CA GLU A 139 14.24 0.94 12.34
C GLU A 139 14.22 -0.37 11.50
N HIS A 140 14.16 -0.26 10.17
CA HIS A 140 14.29 -1.38 9.23
C HIS A 140 13.14 -2.39 9.24
N ASN A 141 11.91 -1.93 9.54
CA ASN A 141 10.68 -2.73 9.44
C ASN A 141 9.85 -2.22 8.27
N TYR A 142 9.80 -3.00 7.19
CA TYR A 142 9.18 -2.62 5.92
C TYR A 142 8.00 -3.50 5.51
N HIS A 143 8.09 -4.82 5.73
CA HIS A 143 7.14 -5.79 5.18
C HIS A 143 6.99 -7.03 6.05
N ALA A 144 5.75 -7.43 6.32
CA ALA A 144 5.36 -8.50 7.24
C ALA A 144 6.02 -8.40 8.62
N ASP A 145 6.28 -7.17 9.05
CA ASP A 145 7.06 -6.82 10.23
C ASP A 145 6.20 -6.69 11.51
N ILE A 146 6.78 -6.12 12.57
CA ILE A 146 6.11 -5.89 13.85
C ILE A 146 4.82 -5.08 13.73
N ILE A 147 4.78 -4.02 12.91
CA ILE A 147 3.63 -3.12 12.73
C ILE A 147 2.51 -3.85 12.00
N GLU A 148 2.77 -4.39 10.82
CA GLU A 148 1.75 -5.08 10.02
C GLU A 148 1.20 -6.29 10.76
N THR A 149 2.09 -7.08 11.38
CA THR A 149 1.67 -8.22 12.19
C THR A 149 0.81 -7.78 13.37
N SER A 150 1.17 -6.68 14.04
CA SER A 150 0.40 -6.13 15.16
C SER A 150 -0.97 -5.63 14.72
N MET A 151 -1.07 -4.95 13.58
CA MET A 151 -2.34 -4.48 13.03
C MET A 151 -3.27 -5.64 12.69
N ILE A 152 -2.79 -6.70 12.04
CA ILE A 152 -3.64 -7.87 11.76
C ILE A 152 -4.01 -8.63 13.03
N LEU A 153 -3.13 -8.71 14.04
CA LEU A 153 -3.48 -9.24 15.36
C LEU A 153 -4.62 -8.44 16.04
N CYS A 154 -4.70 -7.13 15.78
CA CYS A 154 -5.80 -6.30 16.25
C CYS A 154 -7.09 -6.50 15.43
N ILE A 155 -6.97 -6.63 14.11
CA ILE A 155 -8.11 -6.66 13.18
C ILE A 155 -8.77 -8.05 13.12
N LYS A 156 -7.96 -9.09 12.90
CA LYS A 156 -8.37 -10.50 12.72
C LYS A 156 -7.28 -11.45 13.24
N PRO A 157 -7.14 -11.60 14.57
CA PRO A 157 -6.08 -12.40 15.17
C PRO A 157 -6.08 -13.88 14.73
N GLU A 158 -7.24 -14.42 14.36
CA GLU A 158 -7.40 -15.78 13.86
C GLU A 158 -6.68 -16.04 12.52
N LEU A 159 -6.36 -14.98 11.76
CA LEU A 159 -5.61 -15.08 10.50
C LEU A 159 -4.09 -15.09 10.70
N VAL A 160 -3.60 -14.77 11.91
CA VAL A 160 -2.17 -14.71 12.21
C VAL A 160 -1.67 -16.03 12.75
N ARG A 161 -0.71 -16.65 12.05
CA ARG A 161 -0.08 -17.88 12.53
C ARG A 161 0.96 -17.56 13.59
N LYS A 162 1.04 -18.40 14.63
CA LYS A 162 1.92 -18.20 15.79
C LYS A 162 3.42 -18.37 15.51
N LYS A 163 3.79 -19.00 14.39
CA LYS A 163 5.18 -19.28 14.04
C LYS A 163 5.64 -18.32 12.96
N TYR A 164 6.64 -17.51 13.30
CA TYR A 164 7.32 -16.65 12.34
C TYR A 164 8.42 -17.46 11.65
N VAL A 165 8.34 -17.51 10.33
CA VAL A 165 9.37 -18.10 9.48
C VAL A 165 9.99 -16.94 8.72
N LEU A 166 11.32 -16.91 8.66
CA LEU A 166 12.08 -15.91 7.93
C LEU A 166 12.88 -16.61 6.84
N ASP A 167 13.33 -15.84 5.86
CA ASP A 167 14.34 -16.28 4.92
C ASP A 167 15.66 -16.65 5.62
N LYS A 168 16.58 -17.27 4.86
CA LYS A 168 17.92 -17.56 5.36
C LYS A 168 18.54 -16.28 5.96
N PRO A 169 19.28 -16.37 7.08
CA PRO A 169 19.78 -15.17 7.78
C PRO A 169 20.56 -14.18 6.90
N ALA A 170 21.28 -14.64 5.88
CA ALA A 170 21.98 -13.77 4.94
C ALA A 170 21.01 -12.96 4.06
N VAL A 171 19.98 -13.63 3.51
CA VAL A 171 18.95 -12.99 2.66
C VAL A 171 18.12 -12.02 3.49
N HIS A 172 17.61 -12.46 4.65
CA HIS A 172 16.81 -11.61 5.54
C HIS A 172 17.57 -10.34 5.96
N ARG A 173 18.88 -10.45 6.24
CA ARG A 173 19.72 -9.29 6.56
C ARG A 173 19.80 -8.28 5.42
N GLU A 174 19.86 -8.73 4.16
CA GLU A 174 19.85 -7.81 3.03
C GLU A 174 18.49 -7.14 2.85
N LEU A 175 17.39 -7.89 3.01
CA LEU A 175 16.03 -7.36 2.90
C LEU A 175 15.71 -6.25 3.91
N ILE A 176 16.28 -6.31 5.13
CA ILE A 176 16.09 -5.25 6.13
C ILE A 176 17.01 -4.05 5.90
N THR A 177 18.05 -4.14 5.07
CA THR A 177 18.92 -2.97 4.81
C THR A 177 18.33 -2.00 3.80
N ASP A 178 17.56 -2.53 2.84
CA ASP A 178 16.97 -1.79 1.75
C ASP A 178 15.78 -2.59 1.23
N PRO A 179 14.55 -2.04 1.25
CA PRO A 179 13.36 -2.75 0.83
C PRO A 179 13.40 -3.16 -0.65
N ASP A 180 14.24 -2.53 -1.50
CA ASP A 180 14.41 -2.92 -2.91
C ASP A 180 15.39 -4.10 -3.09
N LYS A 181 15.94 -4.67 -2.01
CA LYS A 181 16.81 -5.87 -2.10
C LYS A 181 16.06 -7.17 -2.34
N TYR A 182 14.73 -7.14 -2.43
CA TYR A 182 13.92 -8.26 -2.88
C TYR A 182 14.03 -8.52 -4.39
N GLN A 183 14.45 -7.51 -5.16
CA GLN A 183 14.56 -7.57 -6.61
C GLN A 183 16.02 -7.59 -7.07
N VAL A 184 16.21 -8.12 -8.27
CA VAL A 184 17.45 -8.03 -9.05
C VAL A 184 17.16 -7.27 -10.34
N SER A 185 18.11 -6.43 -10.74
CA SER A 185 18.08 -5.67 -11.99
C SER A 185 19.27 -6.09 -12.84
N ASP A 186 19.07 -6.29 -14.14
CA ASP A 186 20.13 -6.64 -15.10
C ASP A 186 21.09 -5.46 -15.40
N ASP A 187 20.82 -4.27 -14.87
CA ASP A 187 21.56 -3.04 -15.20
C ASP A 187 22.90 -2.85 -14.46
N ALA A 188 23.47 -3.94 -13.94
CA ALA A 188 24.77 -3.90 -13.24
C ALA A 188 25.98 -3.65 -14.16
N THR A 189 25.82 -3.55 -15.49
CA THR A 189 26.94 -3.24 -16.40
C THR A 189 26.55 -2.33 -17.57
N SER A 190 26.76 -1.02 -17.35
CA SER A 190 27.33 -0.04 -18.29
C SER A 190 27.19 -0.31 -19.80
N THR A 191 26.25 0.39 -20.44
CA THR A 191 26.52 0.88 -21.80
C THR A 191 27.24 2.22 -21.67
N LYS A 192 28.57 2.22 -21.67
CA LYS A 192 29.35 3.47 -21.72
C LYS A 192 28.91 4.28 -22.95
N GLY A 193 28.26 5.42 -22.76
CA GLY A 193 27.80 6.28 -23.87
C GLY A 193 26.86 7.41 -23.46
N LEU A 194 26.44 8.22 -24.45
CA LEU A 194 25.56 9.40 -24.25
C LEU A 194 24.13 9.05 -23.78
N LEU A 195 23.75 7.77 -23.85
CA LEU A 195 22.42 7.26 -23.44
C LEU A 195 22.49 6.42 -22.16
N ASP A 196 23.64 6.41 -21.47
CA ASP A 196 23.88 5.64 -20.25
C ASP A 196 22.87 6.05 -19.16
N GLY A 197 22.19 5.06 -18.59
CA GLY A 197 21.21 5.23 -17.50
C GLY A 197 19.87 5.89 -17.86
N CYS A 198 19.65 6.43 -19.07
CA CYS A 198 18.42 7.19 -19.37
C CYS A 198 17.47 6.55 -20.40
N CYS A 199 17.94 5.65 -21.27
CA CYS A 199 17.11 5.09 -22.35
C CYS A 199 16.92 3.57 -22.29
N ARG A 200 17.72 2.85 -21.49
CA ARG A 200 17.52 1.41 -21.30
C ARG A 200 16.51 1.20 -20.17
N ILE A 201 15.51 0.37 -20.44
CA ILE A 201 14.59 -0.10 -19.42
C ILE A 201 15.17 -1.40 -18.85
N PRO A 202 15.51 -1.45 -17.55
CA PRO A 202 16.07 -2.66 -16.95
C PRO A 202 15.03 -3.77 -16.87
N HIS A 203 15.50 -5.02 -16.97
CA HIS A 203 14.74 -6.18 -16.54
C HIS A 203 14.84 -6.31 -15.04
N ILE A 204 13.70 -6.18 -14.38
CA ILE A 204 13.54 -6.35 -12.93
C ILE A 204 12.81 -7.66 -12.69
N SER A 205 13.32 -8.46 -11.76
CA SER A 205 12.64 -9.67 -11.29
C SER A 205 12.93 -9.88 -9.81
N GLN A 206 12.09 -10.66 -9.14
CA GLN A 206 12.36 -11.03 -7.77
C GLN A 206 13.61 -11.92 -7.68
N ARG A 207 14.46 -11.66 -6.68
CA ARG A 207 15.63 -12.51 -6.43
C ARG A 207 15.23 -13.97 -6.19
N PRO A 208 15.95 -14.95 -6.78
CA PRO A 208 15.53 -16.35 -6.77
C PRO A 208 15.75 -17.06 -5.42
N ASP A 209 16.62 -16.54 -4.56
CA ASP A 209 16.97 -17.09 -3.25
C ASP A 209 16.05 -16.61 -2.12
N MET A 210 15.18 -15.62 -2.35
CA MET A 210 14.08 -15.26 -1.45
C MET A 210 12.93 -16.28 -1.55
N LYS A 211 12.46 -16.77 -0.41
CA LYS A 211 11.44 -17.83 -0.29
C LYS A 211 10.29 -17.49 0.65
N VAL A 212 10.50 -16.57 1.60
CA VAL A 212 9.50 -16.23 2.62
C VAL A 212 9.01 -14.80 2.48
N GLY A 213 9.91 -13.84 2.25
CA GLY A 213 9.58 -12.46 1.89
C GLY A 213 9.29 -11.51 3.05
N VAL A 214 9.67 -11.86 4.29
CA VAL A 214 9.57 -10.94 5.44
C VAL A 214 10.74 -9.96 5.42
N MET A 215 10.47 -8.65 5.50
CA MET A 215 11.44 -7.55 5.51
C MET A 215 11.31 -6.75 6.81
N GLY A 216 11.70 -7.35 7.93
CA GLY A 216 11.64 -6.76 9.28
C GLY A 216 11.69 -7.84 10.36
N ASP A 217 11.35 -7.50 11.60
CA ASP A 217 11.21 -8.48 12.69
C ASP A 217 9.77 -8.49 13.26
N PRO A 218 8.97 -9.54 13.02
CA PRO A 218 7.62 -9.64 13.58
C PRO A 218 7.60 -10.02 15.08
N LYS A 219 8.75 -10.29 15.72
CA LYS A 219 8.81 -10.62 17.14
C LYS A 219 8.31 -9.46 18.00
N GLY A 220 7.54 -9.80 19.04
CA GLY A 220 6.95 -8.81 19.93
C GLY A 220 5.69 -8.14 19.39
N ALA A 221 5.26 -8.47 18.15
CA ALA A 221 3.99 -8.01 17.62
C ALA A 221 2.83 -8.36 18.56
N SER A 222 1.89 -7.42 18.73
CA SER A 222 0.75 -7.60 19.62
C SER A 222 -0.45 -6.76 19.17
N ALA A 223 -1.66 -7.22 19.49
CA ALA A 223 -2.89 -6.47 19.20
C ALA A 223 -2.87 -5.06 19.81
N LYS A 224 -2.23 -4.87 20.97
CA LYS A 224 -2.10 -3.56 21.63
C LYS A 224 -1.29 -2.57 20.80
N ILE A 225 -0.18 -3.02 20.19
CA ILE A 225 0.61 -2.18 19.28
C ILE A 225 -0.23 -1.84 18.05
N GLY A 226 -0.94 -2.83 17.49
CA GLY A 226 -1.79 -2.64 16.32
C GLY A 226 -2.90 -1.63 16.56
N GLU A 227 -3.60 -1.75 17.69
CA GLU A 227 -4.65 -0.81 18.09
C GLU A 227 -4.12 0.61 18.21
N ALA A 228 -2.94 0.81 18.81
CA ALA A 228 -2.32 2.13 18.94
C ALA A 228 -2.03 2.75 17.56
N VAL A 229 -1.38 1.99 16.67
CA VAL A 229 -1.03 2.44 15.31
C VAL A 229 -2.29 2.74 14.48
N LEU A 230 -3.28 1.84 14.49
CA LEU A 230 -4.54 2.03 13.78
C LEU A 230 -5.31 3.27 14.28
N ASN A 231 -5.31 3.51 15.59
CA ASN A 231 -5.92 4.70 16.18
C ASN A 231 -5.20 6.00 15.78
N GLU A 232 -3.86 5.99 15.69
CA GLU A 232 -3.10 7.13 15.16
C GLU A 232 -3.51 7.45 13.72
N ILE A 233 -3.51 6.43 12.84
CA ILE A 233 -3.89 6.57 11.42
C ILE A 233 -5.29 7.18 11.31
N VAL A 234 -6.27 6.56 11.98
CA VAL A 234 -7.68 7.00 11.92
C VAL A 234 -7.82 8.42 12.46
N SER A 235 -7.19 8.75 13.59
CA SER A 235 -7.26 10.09 14.19
C SER A 235 -6.69 11.16 13.27
N ASN A 236 -5.50 10.90 12.70
CA ASN A 236 -4.82 11.86 11.83
C ASN A 236 -5.57 12.05 10.50
N LEU A 237 -6.07 10.97 9.92
CA LEU A 237 -6.87 11.05 8.69
C LEU A 237 -8.22 11.73 8.92
N VAL A 238 -8.90 11.49 10.04
CA VAL A 238 -10.14 12.22 10.40
C VAL A 238 -9.86 13.73 10.56
N LYS A 239 -8.74 14.11 11.19
CA LYS A 239 -8.32 15.52 11.29
C LYS A 239 -8.07 16.12 9.91
N HIS A 240 -7.45 15.37 9.01
CA HIS A 240 -7.20 15.79 7.63
C HIS A 240 -8.50 16.03 6.84
N LEU A 241 -9.49 15.13 6.96
CA LEU A 241 -10.75 15.25 6.23
C LEU A 241 -11.69 16.34 6.76
N LYS A 242 -11.50 16.81 7.99
CA LYS A 242 -12.29 17.88 8.62
C LYS A 242 -11.74 19.28 8.37
N LYS A 243 -10.51 19.40 7.85
CA LYS A 243 -9.96 20.66 7.33
C LYS A 243 -10.55 20.94 5.95
#